data_AF-A0A380NWN2-F1
#
_entry.id   AF-A0A380NWN2-F1
#
_cell.length_a   1.000
_cell.length_b   1.000
_cell.length_c   1.000
_cell.angle_alpha   90.00
_cell.angle_beta   90.00
_cell.angle_gamma   90.00
#
_symmetry.space_group_name_H-M   'P 1'
#
loop_
_entity.id
_entity.type
_entity.pdbx_description
1 polymer ?
#
loop_
_entity_poly.entity_id
_entity_poly.type
_entity_poly.pdbx_seq_one_letter_code
_entity_poly.pdbx_strand_id
1 'polypeptide(L)'
;MADQKKDTAFFGQPRGLRTLFMTEMWERFSFYGMKAILLFYIWYLISAGQLHVDRATGASIMAIYVSMVYLAGTLGGFIADRILGERRTVFWGGVLIMLGHIVLALPGATAALFSAMALIVWELGC
;
A
#
# COMPACT_ATOMS: atom_id res chain seq x y z
N MET A 1 21.40 -31.82 24.21
CA MET A 1 20.05 -31.81 23.61
C MET A 1 19.40 -30.50 24.03
N ALA A 2 19.44 -29.48 23.17
CA ALA A 2 18.80 -28.19 23.47
C ALA A 2 17.28 -28.37 23.31
N ASP A 3 16.54 -28.08 24.38
CA ASP A 3 15.09 -28.07 24.43
C ASP A 3 14.54 -27.09 23.39
N GLN A 4 14.10 -27.61 22.24
CA GLN A 4 13.34 -26.86 21.24
C GLN A 4 11.93 -26.70 21.78
N LYS A 5 11.74 -25.76 22.69
CA LYS A 5 10.43 -25.36 23.20
C LYS A 5 9.55 -25.01 22.00
N LYS A 6 8.61 -25.90 21.65
CA LYS A 6 7.63 -25.70 20.58
C LYS A 6 6.89 -24.40 20.85
N ASP A 7 7.27 -23.34 20.16
CA ASP A 7 6.75 -21.99 20.38
C ASP A 7 5.44 -21.79 19.61
N THR A 8 4.48 -22.69 19.89
CA THR A 8 3.18 -22.80 19.24
C THR A 8 2.15 -21.93 19.96
N ALA A 9 2.30 -20.61 19.88
CA ALA A 9 1.41 -19.67 20.58
C ALA A 9 0.36 -18.99 19.68
N PHE A 10 0.32 -19.30 18.38
CA PHE A 10 -0.68 -18.77 17.44
C PHE A 10 -1.32 -19.91 16.64
N PHE A 11 -2.49 -20.41 17.07
CA PHE A 11 -3.19 -21.52 16.42
C PHE A 11 -2.32 -22.76 16.10
N GLY A 12 -1.32 -23.06 16.95
CA GLY A 12 -0.39 -24.18 16.71
C GLY A 12 0.83 -23.83 15.84
N GLN A 13 0.93 -22.59 15.35
CA GLN A 13 2.01 -22.06 14.51
C GLN A 13 3.04 -21.24 15.31
N PRO A 14 4.24 -21.01 14.74
CA PRO A 14 5.31 -20.22 15.38
C PRO A 14 4.88 -18.79 15.71
N ARG A 15 5.37 -18.25 16.82
CA ARG A 15 5.06 -16.87 17.29
C ARG A 15 5.32 -15.76 16.26
N GLY A 16 6.32 -15.92 15.40
CA GLY A 16 6.63 -14.94 14.34
C GLY A 16 5.53 -14.81 13.28
N LEU A 17 4.71 -15.85 13.09
CA LEU A 17 3.57 -15.78 12.17
C LEU A 17 2.52 -14.78 12.66
N ARG A 18 2.33 -14.66 13.98
CA ARG A 18 1.37 -13.72 14.55
C ARG A 18 1.68 -12.27 14.17
N THR A 19 2.95 -11.88 14.19
CA THR A 19 3.36 -10.52 13.83
C THR A 19 3.19 -10.28 12.33
N LEU A 20 3.63 -11.23 11.48
CA LEU A 20 3.45 -11.14 10.03
C LEU A 20 1.97 -11.07 9.63
N PHE A 21 1.13 -11.90 10.25
CA PHE A 21 -0.31 -11.90 10.02
C PHE A 21 -0.95 -10.55 10.36
N MET A 22 -0.59 -9.96 11.50
CA MET A 22 -1.12 -8.65 11.90
C MET A 22 -0.64 -7.53 10.97
N THR A 23 0.62 -7.57 10.54
CA THR A 23 1.17 -6.61 9.55
C THR A 23 0.42 -6.71 8.23
N GLU A 24 0.31 -7.91 7.65
CA GLU A 24 -0.37 -8.16 6.39
C GLU A 24 -1.87 -7.78 6.46
N MET A 25 -2.52 -8.07 7.59
CA MET A 25 -3.93 -7.74 7.80
C MET A 25 -4.14 -6.21 7.76
N TRP A 26 -3.29 -5.45 8.45
CA TRP A 26 -3.38 -3.99 8.48
C TRP A 26 -3.06 -3.35 7.14
N GLU A 27 -2.05 -3.87 6.45
CA GLU A 27 -1.68 -3.41 5.11
C GLU A 27 -2.84 -3.60 4.12
N ARG A 28 -3.42 -4.81 4.09
CA ARG A 28 -4.59 -5.11 3.25
C ARG A 28 -5.81 -4.28 3.62
N PHE A 29 -6.07 -4.08 4.91
CA PHE A 29 -7.16 -3.23 5.37
C PHE A 29 -7.01 -1.81 4.82
N SER A 30 -5.81 -1.22 4.91
CA SER A 30 -5.53 0.11 4.36
C SER A 30 -5.72 0.14 2.85
N PHE A 31 -5.14 -0.83 2.13
CA PHE A 31 -5.21 -0.90 0.67
C PHE A 31 -6.64 -1.04 0.15
N TYR A 32 -7.41 -1.99 0.69
CA TYR A 32 -8.80 -2.19 0.27
C TYR A 32 -9.71 -1.05 0.73
N GLY A 33 -9.47 -0.47 1.90
CA GLY A 33 -10.19 0.70 2.40
C GLY A 33 -10.06 1.89 1.46
N MET A 34 -8.82 2.26 1.11
CA MET A 34 -8.55 3.30 0.12
C MET A 34 -9.17 2.94 -1.24
N LYS A 35 -8.93 1.74 -1.77
CA LYS A 35 -9.45 1.33 -3.09
C LYS A 35 -10.97 1.43 -3.19
N ALA A 36 -11.69 1.12 -2.11
CA ALA A 36 -13.15 1.18 -2.07
C ALA A 36 -13.69 2.62 -2.22
N ILE A 37 -13.01 3.61 -1.64
CA ILE A 37 -13.47 5.02 -1.64
C ILE A 37 -12.78 5.90 -2.68
N LEU A 38 -11.61 5.50 -3.20
CA LEU A 38 -10.78 6.32 -4.07
C LEU A 38 -11.48 6.70 -5.39
N LEU A 39 -12.24 5.78 -6.00
CA LEU A 39 -12.97 6.07 -7.22
C LEU A 39 -14.06 7.13 -7.00
N PHE A 40 -14.79 7.03 -5.88
CA PHE A 40 -15.78 8.03 -5.49
C PHE A 40 -15.12 9.39 -5.21
N TYR A 41 -13.94 9.38 -4.60
CA TYR A 41 -13.15 10.60 -4.38
C TYR A 41 -12.72 11.26 -5.70
N ILE A 42 -12.26 10.49 -6.69
CA ILE A 42 -11.95 11.00 -8.03
C ILE A 42 -13.19 11.63 -8.67
N TRP A 43 -14.35 10.97 -8.59
CA TRP A 43 -15.60 11.53 -9.12
C TRP A 43 -16.02 12.81 -8.38
N TYR A 44 -15.79 12.89 -7.08
CA TYR A 44 -16.01 14.11 -6.31
C TYR A 44 -15.11 15.25 -6.80
N LEU A 45 -13.80 15.01 -6.99
CA LEU A 45 -12.87 16.01 -7.50
C LEU A 45 -13.24 16.52 -8.91
N ILE A 46 -13.77 15.64 -9.76
CA ILE A 46 -14.31 16.01 -11.08
C ILE A 46 -15.52 16.94 -10.91
N SER A 47 -16.46 16.58 -10.04
CA SER A 47 -17.67 17.39 -9.79
C SER A 47 -17.38 18.74 -9.14
N ALA A 48 -16.32 18.82 -8.33
CA ALA A 48 -15.85 20.04 -7.68
C ALA A 48 -15.04 20.96 -8.62
N GLY A 49 -14.84 20.56 -9.89
CA GLY A 49 -14.03 21.31 -10.86
C GLY A 49 -12.53 21.33 -10.55
N GLN A 50 -12.06 20.47 -9.65
CA GLN A 50 -10.64 20.39 -9.29
C GLN A 50 -9.87 19.48 -10.26
N LEU A 51 -10.54 18.45 -10.80
CA LEU A 51 -9.98 17.52 -11.77
C LEU A 51 -10.74 17.60 -13.10
N HIS A 52 -10.10 18.14 -14.13
CA HIS A 52 -10.70 18.35 -15.46
C HIS A 52 -10.58 17.11 -16.35
N VAL A 53 -11.21 16.01 -15.95
CA VAL A 53 -11.24 14.75 -16.72
C VAL A 53 -12.64 14.16 -16.72
N ASP A 54 -12.96 13.32 -17.70
CA ASP A 54 -14.22 12.58 -17.72
C ASP A 54 -14.22 11.44 -16.69
N ARG A 55 -15.42 10.99 -16.26
CA ARG A 55 -15.56 9.85 -15.34
C ARG A 55 -14.93 8.58 -15.88
N ALA A 56 -14.98 8.35 -17.19
CA ALA A 56 -14.31 7.20 -17.82
C ALA A 56 -12.79 7.27 -17.62
N THR A 57 -12.18 8.44 -17.84
CA THR A 57 -10.76 8.68 -17.58
C THR A 57 -10.43 8.51 -16.10
N GLY A 58 -11.30 8.97 -15.19
CA GLY A 58 -11.15 8.73 -13.74
C GLY A 58 -11.10 7.24 -13.36
N ALA A 59 -11.93 6.41 -13.99
CA ALA A 59 -11.87 4.96 -13.81
C ALA A 59 -10.58 4.35 -14.37
N SER A 60 -10.09 4.85 -15.52
CA SER A 60 -8.80 4.43 -16.08
C SER A 60 -7.62 4.79 -15.17
N ILE A 61 -7.64 5.95 -14.51
CA ILE A 61 -6.62 6.35 -13.52
C ILE A 61 -6.56 5.34 -12.37
N MET A 62 -7.72 4.91 -11.85
CA MET A 62 -7.78 3.89 -10.80
C MET A 62 -7.23 2.54 -11.29
N ALA A 63 -7.60 2.13 -12.51
CA ALA A 63 -7.12 0.87 -13.08
C ALA A 63 -5.59 0.85 -13.24
N ILE A 64 -5.02 1.90 -13.85
CA ILE A 64 -3.57 2.05 -14.02
C ILE A 64 -2.86 2.08 -12.68
N TYR A 65 -3.41 2.79 -11.70
CA TYR A 65 -2.87 2.84 -10.35
C TYR A 65 -2.76 1.45 -9.72
N VAL A 66 -3.84 0.67 -9.73
CA VAL A 66 -3.84 -0.70 -9.19
C VAL A 66 -2.85 -1.59 -9.95
N SER A 67 -2.78 -1.47 -11.28
CA SER A 67 -1.79 -2.20 -12.09
C SER A 67 -0.35 -1.83 -11.72
N MET A 68 -0.06 -0.56 -11.47
CA MET A 68 1.27 -0.09 -11.05
C MET A 68 1.64 -0.62 -9.67
N VAL A 69 0.71 -0.66 -8.71
CA VAL A 69 0.96 -1.25 -7.38
C VAL A 69 1.33 -2.73 -7.51
N TYR A 70 0.61 -3.49 -8.34
CA TYR A 70 0.96 -4.90 -8.59
C TYR A 70 2.32 -5.08 -9.28
N LEU A 71 2.67 -4.18 -10.20
CA LEU A 71 3.99 -4.17 -10.84
C LEU A 71 5.11 -3.81 -9.84
N ALA A 72 4.88 -2.81 -8.98
CA ALA A 72 5.81 -2.44 -7.93
C ALA A 72 6.06 -3.63 -6.99
N GLY A 73 5.03 -4.42 -6.68
CA GLY A 73 5.12 -5.66 -5.88
C GLY A 73 6.18 -6.64 -6.38
N THR A 74 6.26 -6.87 -7.69
CA THR A 74 7.25 -7.80 -8.26
C THR A 74 8.67 -7.23 -8.21
N LEU A 75 8.83 -5.92 -8.41
CA LEU A 75 10.10 -5.21 -8.28
C LEU A 75 10.59 -5.18 -6.82
N GLY A 76 9.68 -5.00 -5.87
CA GLY A 76 9.98 -5.01 -4.44
C GLY A 76 10.53 -6.34 -3.96
N GLY A 77 10.03 -7.46 -4.48
CA GLY A 77 10.59 -8.79 -4.20
C GLY A 77 12.06 -8.91 -4.63
N PHE A 78 12.38 -8.42 -5.83
CA PHE A 78 13.77 -8.40 -6.31
C PHE A 78 14.69 -7.55 -5.43
N ILE A 79 14.21 -6.38 -4.99
CA ILE A 79 14.95 -5.46 -4.12
C ILE A 79 15.15 -6.06 -2.72
N ALA A 80 14.13 -6.71 -2.17
CA ALA A 80 14.22 -7.41 -0.89
C ALA A 80 15.27 -8.52 -0.91
N ASP A 81 15.34 -9.27 -2.01
CA ASP A 81 16.26 -10.41 -2.16
C ASP A 81 17.72 -9.99 -2.40
N ARG A 82 17.96 -8.84 -3.03
CA ARG A 82 19.30 -8.47 -3.54
C ARG A 82 19.93 -7.24 -2.90
N ILE A 83 19.16 -6.30 -2.36
CA ILE A 83 19.66 -4.98 -1.97
C ILE A 83 19.49 -4.73 -0.47
N LEU A 84 18.25 -4.68 0.02
CA LEU A 84 17.97 -4.22 1.38
C LEU A 84 17.68 -5.31 2.41
N GLY A 85 17.27 -6.49 1.96
CA GLY A 85 16.80 -7.56 2.84
C GLY A 85 15.33 -7.40 3.24
N GLU A 86 14.66 -8.56 3.36
CA GLU A 86 13.21 -8.71 3.62
C GLU A 86 12.64 -7.79 4.71
N ARG A 87 13.29 -7.68 5.87
CA ARG A 87 12.76 -6.92 7.02
C ARG A 87 12.76 -5.42 6.78
N ARG A 88 13.78 -4.90 6.07
CA ARG A 88 13.91 -3.46 5.81
C ARG A 88 12.94 -3.03 4.73
N THR A 89 12.79 -3.83 3.68
CA THR A 89 11.83 -3.55 2.60
C THR A 89 10.40 -3.49 3.13
N VAL A 90 9.98 -4.43 3.99
CA VAL A 90 8.63 -4.38 4.60
C VAL A 90 8.45 -3.15 5.49
N PHE A 91 9.46 -2.78 6.28
CA PHE A 91 9.37 -1.62 7.17
C PHE A 91 9.25 -0.30 6.37
N TRP A 92 10.13 -0.09 5.39
CA TRP A 92 10.10 1.13 4.58
C TRP A 92 8.87 1.20 3.67
N GLY A 93 8.41 0.07 3.12
CA GLY A 93 7.15 0.01 2.39
C GLY A 93 5.95 0.42 3.23
N GLY A 94 5.85 -0.09 4.46
CA GLY A 94 4.81 0.32 5.40
C GLY A 94 4.84 1.83 5.74
N VAL A 95 6.03 2.42 5.86
CA VAL A 95 6.18 3.88 6.07
C VAL A 95 5.70 4.67 4.85
N LEU A 96 6.03 4.24 3.64
CA LEU A 96 5.61 4.91 2.40
C LEU A 96 4.09 4.81 2.19
N ILE A 97 3.50 3.65 2.47
CA ILE A 97 2.04 3.46 2.49
C ILE A 97 1.38 4.44 3.46
N MET A 98 1.89 4.54 4.69
CA MET A 98 1.37 5.46 5.69
C MET A 98 1.43 6.91 5.20
N LEU A 99 2.58 7.34 4.65
CA LEU A 99 2.74 8.69 4.11
C LEU A 99 1.76 8.97 2.97
N GLY A 100 1.55 8.02 2.05
CA GLY A 100 0.57 8.17 0.98
C GLY A 100 -0.85 8.39 1.48
N HIS A 101 -1.28 7.64 2.51
CA HIS A 101 -2.59 7.81 3.12
C HIS A 101 -2.72 9.15 3.88
N ILE A 102 -1.66 9.61 4.55
CA ILE A 102 -1.63 10.92 5.20
C ILE A 102 -1.79 12.04 4.16
N VAL A 103 -1.10 11.94 3.02
CA VAL A 103 -1.21 12.93 1.93
C VAL A 103 -2.63 12.97 1.36
N LEU A 104 -3.32 11.83 1.22
CA LEU A 104 -4.73 11.80 0.84
C LEU A 104 -5.66 12.43 1.88
N ALA A 105 -5.30 12.38 3.16
CA ALA A 105 -6.08 12.99 4.23
C ALA A 105 -5.92 14.53 4.28
N LEU A 106 -4.84 15.07 3.70
CA LEU A 106 -4.61 16.50 3.66
C LEU A 106 -5.43 17.19 2.55
N PRO A 107 -5.88 18.44 2.78
CA PRO A 107 -6.64 19.20 1.79
C PRO A 107 -5.71 19.71 0.67
N GLY A 108 -5.43 18.88 -0.33
CA GLY A 108 -4.57 19.23 -1.47
C GLY A 108 -5.19 18.94 -2.85
N ALA A 109 -6.48 18.62 -2.92
CA ALA A 109 -7.21 18.40 -4.17
C ALA A 109 -6.51 17.37 -5.10
N THR A 110 -6.27 17.75 -6.35
CA THR A 110 -5.61 16.90 -7.36
C THR A 110 -4.13 16.67 -7.09
N ALA A 111 -3.43 17.66 -6.53
CA ALA A 111 -2.01 17.51 -6.18
C ALA A 111 -1.81 16.44 -5.10
N ALA A 112 -2.68 16.44 -4.08
CA ALA A 112 -2.67 15.40 -3.04
C ALA A 112 -2.96 14.00 -3.62
N LEU A 113 -3.93 13.89 -4.54
CA LEU A 113 -4.26 12.62 -5.18
C LEU A 113 -3.05 12.02 -5.92
N PHE A 114 -2.42 12.78 -6.83
CA PHE A 114 -1.31 12.25 -7.61
C PHE A 114 -0.04 12.02 -6.79
N SER A 115 0.25 12.90 -5.82
CA SER A 115 1.41 12.72 -4.94
C SER A 115 1.25 11.49 -4.04
N ALA A 116 0.07 11.26 -3.47
CA ALA A 116 -0.20 10.06 -2.70
C ALA A 116 -0.09 8.79 -3.55
N MET A 117 -0.66 8.78 -4.75
CA MET A 117 -0.57 7.64 -5.67
C MET A 117 0.89 7.34 -6.03
N ALA A 118 1.71 8.38 -6.28
CA ALA A 118 3.13 8.21 -6.57
C ALA A 118 3.89 7.63 -5.37
N LEU A 119 3.61 8.10 -4.15
CA LEU A 119 4.24 7.61 -2.93
C LEU A 119 3.91 6.13 -2.66
N ILE A 120 2.66 5.73 -2.85
CA ILE A 120 2.22 4.34 -2.68
C ILE A 120 2.84 3.46 -3.76
N VAL A 121 2.84 3.88 -5.03
CA VAL A 121 3.52 3.10 -6.09
C VAL A 121 5.03 2.98 -5.85
N TRP A 122 5.65 3.99 -5.23
CA TRP A 122 7.08 3.99 -4.90
C TRP A 122 7.40 3.24 -3.60
N GLU A 123 6.42 2.61 -2.93
CA GLU A 123 6.62 1.95 -1.63
C GLU A 123 7.71 0.86 -1.62
N LEU A 124 8.11 0.39 -2.80
CA LEU A 124 9.10 -0.68 -2.98
C LEU A 124 10.38 -0.21 -3.70
N GLY A 125 10.51 1.07 -4.02
CA GLY A 125 11.68 1.65 -4.69
C GLY A 125 12.92 1.83 -3.79
N CYS A 126 12.91 1.24 -2.59
CA CYS A 126 14.01 1.23 -1.66
C CYS A 126 14.25 -0.20 -1.19
#